data_AF-A0A0H2R472-F1
#
_entry.id   AF-A0A0H2R472-F1
#
_cell.length_a   1.000
_cell.length_b   1.000
_cell.length_c   1.000
_cell.angle_alpha   90.00
_cell.angle_beta   90.00
_cell.angle_gamma   90.00
#
_symmetry.space_group_name_H-M   'P 1'
#
loop_
_entity.id
_entity.type
_entity.pdbx_description
1 polymer ?
#
loop_
_entity_poly.entity_id
_entity_poly.type
_entity_poly.pdbx_seq_one_letter_code
_entity_poly.pdbx_strand_id
1 'polypeptide(L)'
;MSFAAATGLFCTLVALVLLIVVSVSVPRVDDISFLKFEPVLNSAQTIRFGVFGYTGSDTSVGYHFPEFAVSDSSPFTGNYFHVLTGFLILHPIAAGLCALSFVFGICGLSNCIAEVFMTVVNAVSCIVTFVALCIDLGFWTYVRHKLHEEGIPAELSNCIWLTLAAFIVLLLGIIFGACGSVAVCFGRVSDRVRRR
;
A
#
# COMPACT_ATOMS: atom_id res chain seq x y z
N MET A 1 -13.05 -16.67 -20.91
CA MET A 1 -12.62 -15.39 -20.32
C MET A 1 -12.03 -14.55 -21.42
N SER A 2 -12.47 -13.31 -21.60
CA SER A 2 -11.73 -12.35 -22.42
C SER A 2 -10.37 -12.10 -21.75
N PHE A 3 -9.30 -12.06 -22.54
CA PHE A 3 -7.92 -11.88 -22.05
C PHE A 3 -7.80 -10.68 -21.09
N ALA A 4 -8.53 -9.60 -21.37
CA ALA A 4 -8.57 -8.40 -20.54
C ALA A 4 -9.08 -8.64 -19.09
N ALA A 5 -10.09 -9.48 -18.89
CA ALA A 5 -10.62 -9.76 -17.55
C ALA A 5 -9.65 -10.63 -16.72
N ALA A 6 -8.99 -11.60 -17.36
CA ALA A 6 -7.97 -12.41 -16.69
C ALA A 6 -6.75 -11.58 -16.27
N THR A 7 -6.31 -10.65 -17.12
CA THR A 7 -5.22 -9.72 -16.80
C THR A 7 -5.60 -8.79 -15.65
N GLY A 8 -6.82 -8.25 -15.65
CA GLY A 8 -7.31 -7.40 -14.55
C GLY A 8 -7.30 -8.12 -13.19
N LEU A 9 -7.78 -9.37 -13.15
CA LEU A 9 -7.80 -10.21 -11.95
C LEU A 9 -6.39 -10.60 -11.48
N PHE A 10 -5.46 -10.84 -12.42
CA PHE A 10 -4.06 -11.08 -12.08
C PHE A 10 -3.39 -9.83 -11.48
N CYS A 11 -3.65 -8.64 -12.05
CA CYS A 11 -3.13 -7.40 -11.50
C CYS A 11 -3.65 -7.15 -10.07
N THR A 12 -4.93 -7.39 -9.78
CA THR A 12 -5.45 -7.21 -8.41
C THR A 12 -4.85 -8.21 -7.42
N LEU A 13 -4.55 -9.44 -7.83
CA LEU A 13 -3.82 -10.42 -7.02
C LEU A 13 -2.38 -9.92 -6.73
N VAL A 14 -1.67 -9.45 -7.75
CA VAL A 14 -0.30 -8.92 -7.56
C VAL A 14 -0.31 -7.72 -6.59
N ALA A 15 -1.23 -6.78 -6.77
CA ALA A 15 -1.38 -5.64 -5.86
C ALA A 15 -1.70 -6.07 -4.42
N LEU A 16 -2.57 -7.08 -4.24
CA LEU A 16 -2.86 -7.65 -2.93
C LEU A 16 -1.58 -8.17 -2.24
N VAL A 17 -0.76 -8.93 -2.95
CA VAL A 17 0.49 -9.47 -2.41
C VAL A 17 1.45 -8.35 -2.03
N LEU A 18 1.61 -7.33 -2.88
CA LEU A 18 2.48 -6.19 -2.57
C LEU A 18 2.01 -5.43 -1.32
N LEU A 19 0.70 -5.17 -1.18
CA LEU A 19 0.14 -4.49 0.00
C LEU A 19 0.29 -5.32 1.28
N ILE A 20 0.18 -6.65 1.19
CA ILE A 20 0.47 -7.54 2.32
C ILE A 20 1.94 -7.44 2.72
N VAL A 21 2.87 -7.49 1.74
CA VAL A 21 4.31 -7.38 2.01
C VAL A 21 4.64 -6.04 2.67
N VAL A 22 4.06 -4.94 2.19
CA VAL A 22 4.21 -3.61 2.82
C VAL A 22 3.67 -3.62 4.25
N SER A 23 2.50 -4.23 4.48
CA SER A 23 1.89 -4.32 5.81
C SER A 23 2.75 -5.15 6.78
N VAL A 24 3.49 -6.15 6.29
CA VAL A 24 4.37 -7.03 7.11
C VAL A 24 5.83 -6.52 7.15
N SER A 25 6.08 -5.26 6.77
CA SER A 25 7.38 -4.59 6.94
C SER A 25 7.84 -4.56 8.42
N VAL A 26 9.09 -4.13 8.67
CA VAL A 26 9.76 -4.09 10.00
C VAL A 26 8.76 -3.88 11.16
N PRO A 27 8.78 -4.75 12.19
CA PRO A 27 9.93 -5.55 12.66
C PRO A 27 9.98 -7.02 12.19
N ARG A 28 9.08 -7.48 11.31
CA ARG A 28 9.04 -8.90 10.91
C ARG A 28 10.00 -9.27 9.79
N VAL A 29 10.35 -8.30 8.92
CA VAL A 29 11.30 -8.48 7.81
C VAL A 29 12.25 -7.28 7.77
N ASP A 30 13.49 -7.47 8.23
CA ASP A 30 14.48 -6.39 8.36
C ASP A 30 14.93 -5.80 7.01
N ASP A 31 14.76 -6.54 5.91
CA ASP A 31 15.17 -6.10 4.57
C ASP A 31 14.26 -5.03 3.97
N ILE A 32 13.00 -4.95 4.43
CA ILE A 32 11.97 -4.07 3.84
C ILE A 32 11.59 -2.99 4.86
N SER A 33 12.29 -1.85 4.77
CA SER A 33 12.09 -0.69 5.64
C SER A 33 11.65 0.53 4.84
N PHE A 34 11.08 1.53 5.53
CA PHE A 34 10.74 2.83 4.96
C PHE A 34 11.90 3.82 5.07
N LEU A 35 12.63 3.75 6.19
CA LEU A 35 13.75 4.63 6.45
C LEU A 35 14.86 3.85 7.17
N LYS A 36 16.10 4.06 6.73
CA LYS A 36 17.31 3.54 7.37
C LYS A 36 18.15 4.72 7.84
N PHE A 37 18.63 4.63 9.07
CA PHE A 37 19.63 5.57 9.58
C PHE A 37 20.78 4.80 10.23
N GLU A 38 21.97 5.33 10.03
CA GLU A 38 23.21 4.85 10.65
C GLU A 38 23.64 5.87 11.71
N PRO A 39 23.54 5.54 13.01
CA PRO A 39 24.05 6.42 14.05
C PRO A 39 25.58 6.46 13.97
N VAL A 40 26.12 7.66 13.72
CA VAL A 40 27.55 7.94 13.52
C VAL A 40 28.43 7.55 14.74
N LEU A 41 27.82 7.33 15.92
CA LEU A 41 28.55 7.08 17.16
C LEU A 41 28.75 5.60 17.57
N ASN A 42 28.12 4.61 16.92
CA ASN A 42 28.38 3.19 17.22
C ASN A 42 28.09 2.28 16.01
N SER A 43 29.17 1.78 15.39
CA SER A 43 29.22 1.12 14.07
C SER A 43 28.65 -0.32 14.02
N ALA A 44 27.42 -0.57 14.51
CA ALA A 44 26.82 -1.91 14.37
C ALA A 44 25.28 -1.99 14.35
N GLN A 45 24.54 -0.91 14.60
CA GLN A 45 23.07 -0.98 14.63
C GLN A 45 22.43 0.00 13.65
N THR A 46 22.18 -0.48 12.42
CA THR A 46 21.28 0.21 11.49
C THR A 46 19.87 0.12 12.05
N ILE A 47 19.29 1.25 12.44
CA ILE A 47 17.91 1.25 12.93
C ILE A 47 17.00 1.50 11.73
N ARG A 48 15.99 0.64 11.61
CA ARG A 48 15.06 0.64 10.48
C ARG A 48 13.67 0.93 10.99
N PHE A 49 12.94 1.77 10.28
CA PHE A 49 11.54 2.05 10.57
C PHE A 49 10.62 1.30 9.61
N GLY A 50 9.57 0.70 10.16
CA GLY A 50 8.52 -0.04 9.44
C GLY A 50 7.12 0.43 9.82
N VAL A 51 6.11 -0.31 9.34
CA VAL A 51 4.69 0.00 9.60
C VAL A 51 4.31 -0.11 11.08
N PHE A 52 4.88 -1.08 11.79
CA PHE A 52 4.48 -1.42 13.15
C PHE A 52 5.53 -1.09 14.21
N GLY A 53 6.64 -0.46 13.84
CA GLY A 53 7.69 -0.13 14.79
C GLY A 53 9.05 0.10 14.15
N TYR A 54 10.08 0.02 14.97
CA TYR A 54 11.47 0.11 14.56
C TYR A 54 12.30 -1.06 15.12
N THR A 55 13.50 -1.25 14.56
CA THR A 55 14.43 -2.30 15.02
C THR A 55 14.66 -2.22 16.53
N GLY A 56 14.27 -3.27 17.26
CA GLY A 56 14.42 -3.37 18.72
C GLY A 56 13.20 -2.91 19.55
N SER A 57 12.08 -2.53 18.92
CA SER A 57 10.84 -2.15 19.60
C SER A 57 9.72 -3.18 19.40
N ASP A 58 8.81 -3.25 20.38
CA ASP A 58 7.57 -4.02 20.26
C ASP A 58 6.66 -3.47 19.15
N THR A 59 5.93 -4.38 18.49
CA THR A 59 4.96 -4.04 17.44
C THR A 59 3.79 -3.24 18.04
N SER A 60 3.70 -1.95 17.73
CA SER A 60 2.60 -1.09 18.17
C SER A 60 2.10 -0.19 17.05
N VAL A 61 0.78 0.01 17.00
CA VAL A 61 0.14 0.98 16.12
C VAL A 61 0.24 2.34 16.81
N GLY A 62 0.81 3.34 16.15
CA GLY A 62 0.99 4.64 16.78
C GLY A 62 2.22 4.73 17.69
N TYR A 63 3.39 4.22 17.29
CA TYR A 63 4.56 4.31 18.17
C TYR A 63 5.14 5.74 18.23
N HIS A 64 5.70 6.09 19.38
CA HIS A 64 6.44 7.34 19.54
C HIS A 64 7.85 7.21 18.96
N PHE A 65 8.31 8.23 18.24
CA PHE A 65 9.72 8.28 17.83
C PHE A 65 10.58 8.36 19.08
N PRO A 66 11.66 7.55 19.15
CA PRO A 66 12.54 7.63 20.29
C PRO A 66 13.29 8.97 20.28
N GLU A 67 13.45 9.54 21.47
CA GLU A 67 13.98 10.90 21.74
C GLU A 67 15.37 11.15 21.13
N PHE A 68 16.10 10.09 20.77
CA PHE A 68 17.41 10.16 20.12
C PHE A 68 17.37 10.39 18.59
N ALA A 69 16.20 10.29 17.94
CA ALA A 69 16.05 10.42 16.49
C ALA A 69 15.45 11.77 16.05
N VAL A 70 14.75 12.48 16.95
CA VAL A 70 14.21 13.82 16.72
C VAL A 70 14.22 14.55 18.07
N SER A 71 15.01 15.63 18.19
CA SER A 71 15.06 16.45 19.40
C SER A 71 13.68 17.09 19.70
N ASP A 72 13.27 17.06 20.97
CA ASP A 72 11.99 17.48 21.57
C ASP A 72 11.59 18.97 21.36
N SER A 73 12.36 19.72 20.57
CA SER A 73 12.21 21.17 20.37
C SER A 73 11.40 21.56 19.13
N SER A 74 10.85 20.60 18.39
CA SER A 74 9.98 20.90 17.24
C SER A 74 8.49 20.94 17.64
N PRO A 75 7.66 21.87 17.10
CA PRO A 75 6.25 22.01 17.46
C PRO A 75 5.34 20.87 16.99
N PHE A 76 5.90 19.83 16.34
CA PHE A 76 5.19 18.65 15.84
C PHE A 76 5.39 17.40 16.71
N THR A 77 6.01 17.57 17.89
CA THR A 77 6.44 16.48 18.75
C THR A 77 5.25 15.85 19.50
N GLY A 78 5.14 14.51 19.42
CA GLY A 78 4.18 13.69 20.16
C GLY A 78 2.96 13.24 19.36
N ASN A 79 1.94 14.10 19.22
CA ASN A 79 0.62 13.68 18.74
C ASN A 79 0.53 13.48 17.23
N TYR A 80 1.23 14.30 16.44
CA TYR A 80 1.16 14.20 14.97
C TYR A 80 1.79 12.91 14.47
N PHE A 81 2.94 12.53 15.03
CA PHE A 81 3.61 11.27 14.68
C PHE A 81 2.79 10.05 15.11
N HIS A 82 2.12 10.08 16.26
CA HIS A 82 1.23 9.00 16.70
C HIS A 82 0.04 8.81 15.75
N VAL A 83 -0.59 9.92 15.32
CA VAL A 83 -1.72 9.87 14.38
C VAL A 83 -1.26 9.47 12.97
N LEU A 84 -0.13 9.98 12.48
CA LEU A 84 0.43 9.61 11.18
C LEU A 84 0.86 8.14 11.14
N THR A 85 1.52 7.63 12.17
CA THR A 85 1.84 6.20 12.29
C THR A 85 0.58 5.34 12.46
N GLY A 86 -0.48 5.88 13.06
CA GLY A 86 -1.81 5.26 13.09
C GLY A 86 -2.43 5.10 11.69
N PHE A 87 -2.19 6.02 10.77
CA PHE A 87 -2.69 5.93 9.40
C PHE A 87 -2.05 4.79 8.58
N LEU A 88 -0.93 4.21 9.03
CA LEU A 88 -0.34 3.07 8.30
C LEU A 88 -1.23 1.82 8.36
N ILE A 89 -2.25 1.79 9.23
CA ILE A 89 -3.33 0.78 9.22
C ILE A 89 -4.16 0.84 7.93
N LEU A 90 -4.10 1.90 7.12
CA LEU A 90 -4.75 1.94 5.82
C LEU A 90 -4.19 0.88 4.86
N HIS A 91 -2.93 0.48 4.99
CA HIS A 91 -2.31 -0.54 4.15
C HIS A 91 -3.01 -1.92 4.28
N PRO A 92 -3.19 -2.49 5.49
CA PRO A 92 -3.93 -3.74 5.64
C PRO A 92 -5.42 -3.59 5.29
N ILE A 93 -6.03 -2.42 5.49
CA ILE A 93 -7.41 -2.16 5.05
C ILE A 93 -7.51 -2.21 3.52
N ALA A 94 -6.57 -1.56 2.81
CA ALA A 94 -6.48 -1.61 1.36
C ALA A 94 -6.23 -3.03 0.86
N ALA A 95 -5.37 -3.81 1.53
CA ALA A 95 -5.17 -5.22 1.23
C ALA A 95 -6.47 -6.03 1.40
N GLY A 96 -7.22 -5.81 2.48
CA GLY A 96 -8.52 -6.45 2.71
C GLY A 96 -9.53 -6.15 1.59
N LEU A 97 -9.60 -4.90 1.13
CA LEU A 97 -10.46 -4.51 0.01
C LEU A 97 -9.99 -5.13 -1.32
N CYS A 98 -8.68 -5.25 -1.55
CA CYS A 98 -8.13 -5.96 -2.72
C CYS A 98 -8.48 -7.44 -2.70
N ALA A 99 -8.43 -8.09 -1.53
CA ALA A 99 -8.83 -9.49 -1.39
C ALA A 99 -10.33 -9.68 -1.66
N LEU A 100 -11.16 -8.76 -1.18
CA LEU A 100 -12.59 -8.75 -1.46
C LEU A 100 -12.88 -8.61 -2.96
N SER A 101 -12.17 -7.67 -3.62
CA SER A 101 -12.23 -7.48 -5.07
C SER A 101 -11.85 -8.77 -5.80
N PHE A 102 -10.75 -9.43 -5.41
CA PHE A 102 -10.30 -10.68 -6.01
C PHE A 102 -11.34 -11.80 -5.93
N VAL A 103 -11.99 -11.98 -4.77
CA VAL A 103 -13.09 -12.96 -4.60
C VAL A 103 -14.26 -12.64 -5.53
N PHE A 104 -14.65 -11.37 -5.64
CA PHE A 104 -15.70 -10.97 -6.58
C PHE A 104 -15.29 -11.15 -8.04
N GLY A 105 -14.02 -10.98 -8.38
CA GLY A 105 -13.48 -11.26 -9.71
C GLY A 105 -13.62 -12.74 -10.09
N ILE A 106 -13.32 -13.66 -9.16
CA ILE A 106 -13.51 -15.10 -9.39
C ILE A 106 -15.01 -15.43 -9.61
N CYS A 107 -15.90 -14.80 -8.84
CA CYS A 107 -17.35 -14.94 -9.03
C CYS A 107 -17.86 -14.28 -10.33
N GLY A 108 -17.15 -13.25 -10.82
CA GLY A 108 -17.40 -12.51 -12.06
C GLY A 108 -17.34 -13.36 -13.32
N LEU A 109 -16.63 -14.51 -13.29
CA LEU A 109 -16.57 -15.45 -14.40
C LEU A 109 -17.98 -15.93 -14.84
N SER A 110 -18.85 -16.18 -13.86
CA SER A 110 -20.22 -16.66 -14.10
C SER A 110 -21.21 -15.51 -14.30
N ASN A 111 -21.02 -14.37 -13.60
CA ASN A 111 -22.02 -13.32 -13.49
C ASN A 111 -21.46 -11.95 -13.85
N CYS A 112 -22.05 -11.28 -14.85
CA CYS A 112 -21.65 -9.92 -15.26
C CYS A 112 -21.75 -8.88 -14.12
N ILE A 113 -22.71 -9.06 -13.20
CA ILE A 113 -22.91 -8.15 -12.07
C ILE A 113 -21.72 -8.22 -11.10
N ALA A 114 -21.21 -9.42 -10.82
CA ALA A 114 -20.07 -9.60 -9.92
C ALA A 114 -18.79 -8.97 -10.46
N GLU A 115 -18.58 -8.98 -11.78
CA GLU A 115 -17.47 -8.31 -12.44
C GLU A 115 -17.53 -6.77 -12.26
N VAL A 116 -18.72 -6.17 -12.37
CA VAL A 116 -18.89 -4.73 -12.11
C VAL A 116 -18.59 -4.41 -10.66
N PHE A 117 -19.08 -5.22 -9.70
CA PHE A 117 -18.74 -5.06 -8.29
C PHE A 117 -17.24 -5.17 -8.02
N MET A 118 -16.54 -6.11 -8.65
CA MET A 118 -15.07 -6.18 -8.56
C MET A 118 -14.43 -4.84 -8.96
N THR A 119 -14.79 -4.28 -10.12
CA THR A 119 -14.17 -3.02 -10.60
C THR A 119 -14.42 -1.85 -9.64
N VAL A 120 -15.61 -1.77 -9.03
CA VAL A 120 -15.95 -0.72 -8.05
C VAL A 120 -15.14 -0.90 -6.77
N VAL A 121 -15.08 -2.11 -6.21
CA VAL A 121 -14.29 -2.39 -5.00
C VAL A 121 -12.80 -2.15 -5.25
N ASN A 122 -12.30 -2.51 -6.44
CA ASN A 122 -10.93 -2.23 -6.85
C ASN A 122 -10.65 -0.72 -6.94
N ALA A 123 -11.59 0.06 -7.48
CA ALA A 123 -11.48 1.51 -7.53
C ALA A 123 -11.41 2.13 -6.12
N VAL A 124 -12.23 1.67 -5.18
CA VAL A 124 -12.16 2.11 -3.78
C VAL A 124 -10.81 1.75 -3.16
N SER A 125 -10.33 0.52 -3.38
CA SER A 125 -9.01 0.08 -2.90
C SER A 125 -7.87 0.95 -3.43
N CYS A 126 -7.95 1.35 -4.70
CA CYS A 126 -6.98 2.23 -5.34
C CYS A 126 -6.97 3.63 -4.70
N ILE A 127 -8.14 4.20 -4.36
CA ILE A 127 -8.22 5.49 -3.67
C ILE A 127 -7.59 5.39 -2.27
N VAL A 128 -7.92 4.34 -1.51
CA VAL A 128 -7.33 4.13 -0.17
C VAL A 128 -5.80 3.98 -0.26
N THR A 129 -5.32 3.21 -1.24
CA THR A 129 -3.88 3.03 -1.48
C THR A 129 -3.19 4.33 -1.88
N PHE A 130 -3.85 5.16 -2.69
CA PHE A 130 -3.32 6.48 -3.08
C PHE A 130 -3.19 7.41 -1.86
N VAL A 131 -4.20 7.45 -0.99
CA VAL A 131 -4.14 8.24 0.25
C VAL A 131 -3.00 7.75 1.15
N ALA A 132 -2.85 6.43 1.31
CA ALA A 132 -1.75 5.84 2.08
C ALA A 132 -0.38 6.23 1.50
N LEU A 133 -0.21 6.14 0.17
CA LEU A 133 1.01 6.55 -0.52
C LEU A 133 1.35 8.03 -0.31
N CYS A 134 0.36 8.92 -0.36
CA CYS A 134 0.56 10.35 -0.08
C CYS A 134 1.01 10.61 1.36
N ILE A 135 0.42 9.91 2.32
CA ILE A 135 0.80 10.00 3.74
C ILE A 135 2.24 9.50 3.92
N ASP A 136 2.60 8.35 3.35
CA ASP A 136 3.95 7.80 3.42
C ASP A 136 4.99 8.78 2.86
N LEU A 137 4.76 9.31 1.65
CA LEU A 137 5.69 10.25 1.03
C LEU A 137 5.84 11.53 1.86
N GLY A 138 4.73 12.11 2.34
CA GLY A 138 4.79 13.32 3.17
C GLY A 138 5.52 13.08 4.50
N PHE A 139 5.22 11.96 5.15
CA PHE A 139 5.77 11.62 6.46
C PHE A 139 7.27 11.34 6.39
N TRP A 140 7.69 10.40 5.53
CA TRP A 140 9.09 9.96 5.48
C TRP A 140 10.01 11.02 4.88
N THR A 141 9.52 11.88 3.98
CA THR A 141 10.31 13.02 3.49
C THR A 141 10.53 14.07 4.58
N TYR A 142 9.51 14.34 5.40
CA TYR A 142 9.63 15.23 6.55
C TYR A 142 10.65 14.71 7.56
N VAL A 143 10.54 13.43 7.97
CA VAL A 143 11.48 12.80 8.91
C VAL A 143 12.91 12.81 8.36
N ARG A 144 13.09 12.49 7.08
CA ARG A 144 14.41 12.55 6.43
C ARG A 144 15.00 13.96 6.45
N HIS A 145 14.19 14.98 6.16
CA HIS A 145 14.67 16.36 6.16
C HIS A 145 15.15 16.78 7.55
N LYS A 146 14.41 16.41 8.60
CA LYS A 146 14.79 16.66 9.99
C LYS A 146 16.08 15.95 10.39
N LEU A 147 16.23 14.68 10.04
CA LEU A 147 17.47 13.93 10.32
C LEU A 147 18.69 14.51 9.60
N HIS A 148 18.51 15.01 8.37
CA HIS A 148 19.58 15.70 7.64
C HIS A 148 19.95 17.04 8.27
N GLU A 149 19.00 17.79 8.85
CA GLU A 149 19.29 19.01 9.62
C GLU A 149 20.12 18.71 10.87
N GLU A 150 19.91 17.56 11.50
CA GLU A 150 20.69 17.09 12.67
C GLU A 150 22.03 16.41 12.27
N GLY A 151 22.35 16.36 10.98
CA GLY A 151 23.61 15.80 10.46
C GLY A 151 23.66 14.27 10.43
N ILE A 152 22.52 13.59 10.58
CA ILE A 152 22.40 12.13 10.53
C ILE A 152 22.06 11.70 9.10
N PRO A 153 22.89 10.87 8.42
CA PRO A 153 22.56 10.37 7.09
C PRO A 153 21.35 9.43 7.16
N ALA A 154 20.25 9.82 6.49
CA ALA A 154 19.00 9.08 6.46
C ALA A 154 18.56 8.78 5.03
N GLU A 155 18.37 7.50 4.72
CA GLU A 155 18.02 7.03 3.37
C GLU A 155 16.59 6.48 3.32
N LEU A 156 15.82 6.94 2.32
CA LEU A 156 14.52 6.37 1.98
C LEU A 156 14.75 4.97 1.43
N SER A 157 13.99 4.01 1.95
CA SER A 157 14.17 2.59 1.65
C SER A 157 13.05 2.03 0.75
N ASN A 158 13.21 0.76 0.37
CA ASN A 158 12.44 0.12 -0.71
C ASN A 158 10.92 0.05 -0.49
N CYS A 159 10.41 0.19 0.74
CA CYS A 159 8.98 0.14 1.02
C CYS A 159 8.15 1.13 0.19
N ILE A 160 8.62 2.38 0.05
CA ILE A 160 7.92 3.42 -0.71
C ILE A 160 7.80 3.05 -2.19
N TRP A 161 8.82 2.39 -2.74
CA TRP A 161 8.79 1.92 -4.12
C TRP A 161 7.81 0.75 -4.30
N LEU A 162 7.66 -0.10 -3.29
CA LEU A 162 6.68 -1.19 -3.29
C LEU A 162 5.24 -0.66 -3.19
N THR A 163 4.98 0.36 -2.38
CA THR A 163 3.65 0.98 -2.32
C THR A 163 3.31 1.70 -3.62
N LEU A 164 4.28 2.39 -4.23
CA LEU A 164 4.11 3.00 -5.55
C LEU A 164 3.82 1.94 -6.62
N ALA A 165 4.56 0.83 -6.62
CA ALA A 165 4.33 -0.27 -7.54
C ALA A 165 2.93 -0.88 -7.35
N ALA A 166 2.48 -1.08 -6.11
CA ALA A 166 1.14 -1.56 -5.80
C ALA A 166 0.06 -0.63 -6.37
N PHE A 167 0.21 0.68 -6.19
CA PHE A 167 -0.71 1.69 -6.73
C PHE A 167 -0.79 1.63 -8.26
N ILE A 168 0.35 1.55 -8.95
CA ILE A 168 0.39 1.46 -10.42
C ILE A 168 -0.29 0.17 -10.90
N VAL A 169 -0.05 -0.96 -10.22
CA VAL A 169 -0.68 -2.23 -10.56
C VAL A 169 -2.20 -2.19 -10.34
N LEU A 170 -2.68 -1.51 -9.29
CA LEU A 170 -4.13 -1.29 -9.08
C LEU A 170 -4.75 -0.46 -10.19
N LEU A 171 -4.08 0.60 -10.65
CA LEU A 171 -4.52 1.40 -11.79
C LEU A 171 -4.66 0.56 -13.06
N LEU A 172 -3.65 -0.26 -13.36
CA LEU A 172 -3.72 -1.20 -14.48
C LEU A 172 -4.87 -2.19 -14.30
N GLY A 173 -5.05 -2.72 -13.09
CA GLY A 173 -6.18 -3.61 -12.75
C GLY A 173 -7.55 -2.96 -13.01
N ILE A 174 -7.72 -1.67 -12.72
CA ILE A 174 -8.95 -0.92 -13.02
C ILE A 174 -9.15 -0.79 -14.53
N ILE A 175 -8.11 -0.40 -15.27
CA ILE A 175 -8.20 -0.20 -16.73
C ILE A 175 -8.56 -1.53 -17.43
N PHE A 176 -7.86 -2.61 -17.09
CA PHE A 176 -8.12 -3.94 -17.66
C PHE A 176 -9.46 -4.51 -17.21
N GLY A 177 -9.85 -4.33 -15.93
CA GLY A 177 -11.15 -4.77 -15.42
C GLY A 177 -12.33 -3.98 -16.02
N ALA A 178 -12.20 -2.67 -16.20
CA ALA A 178 -13.22 -1.84 -16.86
C ALA A 178 -13.40 -2.24 -18.33
N CYS A 179 -12.30 -2.45 -19.06
CA CYS A 179 -12.37 -2.94 -20.44
C CYS A 179 -12.96 -4.37 -20.52
N GLY A 180 -12.55 -5.25 -19.60
CA GLY A 180 -13.04 -6.63 -19.50
C GLY A 180 -14.54 -6.71 -19.23
N SER A 181 -15.04 -5.94 -18.27
CA SER A 181 -16.45 -5.89 -17.89
C SER A 181 -17.35 -5.41 -19.04
N VAL A 182 -16.94 -4.38 -19.79
CA VAL A 182 -17.66 -3.92 -20.99
C VAL A 182 -17.70 -5.01 -22.05
N ALA A 183 -16.56 -5.64 -22.36
CA ALA A 183 -16.49 -6.70 -23.37
C ALA A 183 -17.38 -7.91 -23.04
N VAL A 184 -17.39 -8.34 -21.76
CA VAL A 184 -18.20 -9.47 -21.30
C VAL A 184 -19.69 -9.13 -21.29
N CYS A 185 -20.06 -7.94 -20.85
CA CYS A 185 -21.46 -7.49 -20.80
C CYS A 185 -22.03 -7.29 -22.22
N PHE A 186 -21.32 -6.58 -23.10
CA PHE A 186 -21.79 -6.35 -24.46
C PHE A 186 -21.81 -7.62 -25.31
N GLY A 187 -20.82 -8.50 -25.18
CA GLY A 187 -20.81 -9.80 -25.87
C GLY A 187 -22.04 -10.64 -25.51
N ARG A 188 -22.37 -10.74 -24.21
CA ARG A 188 -23.52 -11.53 -23.73
C ARG A 188 -24.88 -10.90 -24.03
N VAL A 189 -24.97 -9.57 -24.17
CA VAL A 189 -26.19 -8.89 -24.62
C VAL A 189 -26.39 -9.12 -26.12
N SER A 190 -25.34 -9.00 -26.93
CA SER A 190 -25.36 -9.26 -28.37
C SER A 190 -25.81 -10.69 -28.69
N ASP A 191 -25.27 -11.69 -27.98
CA ASP A 191 -25.68 -13.10 -28.16
C ASP A 191 -27.14 -13.37 -27.78
N ARG A 192 -27.68 -12.64 -26.80
CA ARG A 192 -29.11 -12.75 -26.42
C ARG A 192 -30.03 -12.09 -27.43
N VAL A 193 -29.61 -10.98 -28.04
CA VAL A 193 -30.36 -10.32 -29.12
C VAL A 193 -30.33 -11.18 -30.40
N ARG A 194 -29.20 -11.81 -30.74
CA ARG A 194 -29.07 -12.65 -31.94
C ARG A 194 -29.85 -13.97 -31.87
N ARG A 195 -30.24 -14.43 -30.68
CA ARG A 195 -31.05 -15.65 -30.48
C ARG A 195 -32.56 -15.41 -30.39
N ARG A 196 -33.02 -14.16 -30.51
CA ARG A 196 -34.43 -13.79 -30.64
C ARG A 196 -34.72 -13.37 -32.06
#